data_AF-A0A1D6JBY0-F1
#
_entry.id   AF-A0A1D6JBY0-F1
#
_cell.length_a   1.000
_cell.length_b   1.000
_cell.length_c   1.000
_cell.angle_alpha   90.00
_cell.angle_beta   90.00
_cell.angle_gamma   90.00
#
_symmetry.space_group_name_H-M   'P 1'
#
loop_
_entity.id
_entity.type
_entity.pdbx_description
1 polymer ?
#
loop_
_entity_poly.entity_id
_entity_poly.type
_entity_poly.pdbx_seq_one_letter_code
_entity_poly.pdbx_strand_id
1 'polypeptide(L)'
;MSWSIQKENPLLRLTVENCELSSIGVIILLDCLTNAKQLLDVLSIADNHLGSPVAAALARFLGSHVRALNATDIGLGTVGFQILEETLPTEVALSHINIR
;
A
#
# COMPACT_ATOMS: atom_id res chain seq x y z
N MET A 1 -35.76 -6.14 -20.51
CA MET A 1 -35.09 -6.02 -19.20
C MET A 1 -33.81 -6.85 -19.28
N SER A 2 -32.68 -6.24 -19.65
CA SER A 2 -31.38 -6.93 -19.72
C SER A 2 -30.70 -6.79 -18.37
N TRP A 3 -30.50 -7.90 -17.66
CA TRP A 3 -29.65 -7.93 -16.48
C TRP A 3 -28.20 -7.89 -16.96
N SER A 4 -27.64 -6.68 -17.02
CA SER A 4 -26.19 -6.54 -17.08
C SER A 4 -25.65 -7.04 -15.74
N ILE A 5 -25.18 -8.28 -15.70
CA ILE A 5 -24.32 -8.75 -14.62
C ILE A 5 -23.16 -7.74 -14.59
N GLN A 6 -23.12 -6.88 -13.58
CA GLN A 6 -21.94 -6.07 -13.31
C GLN A 6 -20.80 -7.07 -13.22
N LYS A 7 -19.90 -7.02 -14.19
CA LYS A 7 -18.67 -7.78 -14.19
C LYS A 7 -17.93 -7.31 -12.94
N GLU A 8 -18.05 -8.05 -11.84
CA GLU A 8 -17.23 -7.81 -10.66
C GLU A 8 -15.78 -7.86 -11.16
N ASN A 9 -15.14 -6.70 -11.24
CA ASN A 9 -13.71 -6.67 -11.45
C ASN A 9 -13.14 -7.32 -10.18
N PRO A 10 -12.51 -8.50 -10.27
CA PRO A 10 -11.98 -9.15 -9.09
C PRO A 10 -11.00 -8.18 -8.46
N LEU A 11 -11.17 -7.90 -7.16
CA LEU A 11 -10.25 -7.04 -6.43
C LEU A 11 -8.84 -7.59 -6.62
N LEU A 12 -7.97 -6.80 -7.22
CA LEU A 12 -6.59 -7.23 -7.39
C LEU A 12 -5.90 -7.07 -6.04
N ARG A 13 -5.49 -8.20 -5.47
CA ARG A 13 -4.88 -8.28 -4.14
C ARG A 13 -3.47 -8.84 -4.25
N LEU A 14 -2.55 -8.17 -3.57
CA LEU A 14 -1.19 -8.66 -3.34
C LEU A 14 -0.98 -8.77 -1.83
N THR A 15 -0.58 -9.96 -1.37
CA THR A 15 -0.30 -10.26 0.02
C THR A 15 1.08 -10.89 0.10
N VAL A 16 2.00 -10.17 0.73
CA VAL A 16 3.40 -10.57 0.93
C VAL A 16 3.79 -10.31 2.39
N GLU A 17 2.96 -10.82 3.30
CA GLU A 17 3.13 -10.71 4.75
C GLU A 17 4.19 -11.70 5.25
N ASN A 18 4.99 -11.32 6.25
CA ASN A 18 6.01 -12.18 6.87
C ASN A 18 6.91 -12.91 5.84
N CYS A 19 7.35 -12.19 4.82
CA CYS A 19 8.13 -12.73 3.70
C CYS A 19 9.61 -12.34 3.78
N GLU A 20 10.05 -11.83 4.93
CA GLU A 20 11.42 -11.31 5.15
C GLU A 20 11.82 -10.28 4.08
N LEU A 21 10.86 -9.45 3.63
CA LEU A 21 11.11 -8.45 2.59
C LEU A 21 12.11 -7.40 3.08
N SER A 22 13.05 -7.04 2.20
CA SER A 22 13.94 -5.91 2.46
C SER A 22 13.23 -4.58 2.22
N SER A 23 13.65 -3.55 2.96
CA SER A 23 13.15 -2.17 2.78
C SER A 23 13.32 -1.67 1.34
N ILE A 24 14.48 -1.92 0.74
CA ILE A 24 14.78 -1.56 -0.65
C ILE A 24 13.84 -2.30 -1.61
N GLY A 25 13.63 -3.60 -1.41
CA GLY A 25 12.72 -4.40 -2.24
C GLY A 25 11.29 -3.88 -2.18
N VAL A 26 10.80 -3.50 -0.98
CA VAL A 26 9.46 -2.94 -0.84
C VAL A 26 9.34 -1.54 -1.44
N ILE A 27 10.36 -0.70 -1.32
CA ILE A 27 10.37 0.61 -2.00
C ILE A 27 10.19 0.43 -3.51
N ILE A 28 10.98 -0.46 -4.11
CA ILE A 28 10.88 -0.75 -5.55
C ILE A 28 9.50 -1.31 -5.90
N LEU A 29 8.98 -2.25 -5.09
CA LEU A 29 7.64 -2.81 -5.29
C LEU A 29 6.56 -1.73 -5.26
N LEU A 30 6.56 -0.86 -4.25
CA LEU A 30 5.59 0.22 -4.09
C LEU A 30 5.67 1.20 -5.26
N ASP A 31 6.87 1.56 -5.71
CA ASP A 31 7.06 2.43 -6.87
C ASP A 31 6.55 1.77 -8.17
N CYS A 32 6.81 0.48 -8.37
CA CYS A 32 6.25 -0.27 -9.51
C CYS A 32 4.72 -0.32 -9.47
N LEU A 33 4.13 -0.58 -8.31
CA LEU A 33 2.67 -0.66 -8.14
C LEU A 33 1.99 0.71 -8.32
N THR A 34 2.63 1.78 -7.86
CA THR A 34 2.12 3.15 -8.02
C THR A 34 2.01 3.54 -9.49
N ASN A 35 2.93 3.05 -10.33
CA ASN A 35 3.01 3.38 -11.76
C ASN A 35 2.41 2.29 -12.67
N ALA A 36 1.85 1.22 -12.11
CA ALA A 36 1.32 0.10 -12.88
C ALA A 36 0.04 0.50 -13.65
N LYS A 37 -0.09 0.01 -14.89
CA LYS A 37 -1.32 0.19 -15.68
C LYS A 37 -2.52 -0.55 -15.11
N GLN A 38 -2.26 -1.67 -14.44
CA GLN A 38 -3.28 -2.45 -13.75
C GLN A 38 -3.30 -2.03 -12.28
N LEU A 39 -4.47 -1.61 -11.81
CA LEU A 39 -4.64 -1.06 -10.47
C LEU A 39 -4.71 -2.19 -9.44
N LEU A 40 -3.93 -2.06 -8.37
CA LEU A 40 -4.01 -2.92 -7.20
C LEU A 40 -5.02 -2.33 -6.20
N ASP A 41 -6.07 -3.07 -5.87
CA ASP A 41 -7.07 -2.61 -4.90
C ASP A 41 -6.59 -2.80 -3.46
N VAL A 42 -5.88 -3.90 -3.20
CA VAL A 42 -5.48 -4.27 -1.84
C VAL A 42 -4.03 -4.72 -1.79
N LEU A 43 -3.27 -4.08 -0.89
CA LEU A 43 -1.90 -4.46 -0.55
C LEU A 43 -1.82 -4.90 0.91
N SER A 44 -1.12 -6.00 1.16
CA SER A 44 -0.59 -6.28 2.48
C SER A 44 0.89 -6.62 2.44
N ILE A 45 1.65 -5.91 3.29
CA ILE A 45 3.09 -6.05 3.51
C ILE A 45 3.40 -6.22 5.01
N ALA A 46 2.40 -6.60 5.81
CA ALA A 46 2.54 -6.72 7.27
C ALA A 46 3.65 -7.68 7.69
N ASP A 47 4.15 -7.52 8.91
CA ASP A 47 5.15 -8.40 9.51
C ASP A 47 6.48 -8.48 8.73
N ASN A 48 6.80 -7.46 7.94
CA ASN A 48 8.11 -7.29 7.33
C ASN A 48 8.81 -6.12 8.03
N HIS A 49 9.97 -6.34 8.64
CA HIS A 49 10.67 -5.32 9.43
C HIS A 49 11.36 -4.28 8.52
N LEU A 50 10.56 -3.40 7.90
CA LEU A 50 10.98 -2.50 6.82
C LEU A 50 11.64 -1.20 7.31
N GLY A 51 11.27 -0.71 8.49
CA GLY A 51 11.83 0.53 9.04
C GLY A 51 11.24 1.81 8.43
N SER A 52 11.68 2.97 8.92
CA SER A 52 11.29 4.29 8.39
C SER A 52 11.63 4.56 6.91
N PRO A 53 12.66 3.96 6.25
CA PRO A 53 12.99 4.29 4.86
C PRO A 53 11.86 4.04 3.85
N VAL A 54 10.90 3.16 4.15
CA VAL A 54 9.79 2.86 3.24
C VAL A 54 8.66 3.89 3.30
N ALA A 55 8.65 4.78 4.30
CA ALA A 55 7.55 5.71 4.57
C ALA A 55 7.17 6.60 3.39
N ALA A 56 8.16 7.20 2.72
CA ALA A 56 7.90 8.08 1.58
C ALA A 56 7.33 7.32 0.37
N ALA A 57 7.81 6.09 0.13
CA ALA A 57 7.27 5.23 -0.93
C ALA A 57 5.84 4.78 -0.61
N LEU A 58 5.58 4.47 0.67
CA LEU A 58 4.25 4.13 1.14
C LEU A 58 3.28 5.29 0.97
N ALA A 59 3.66 6.51 1.34
CA ALA A 59 2.83 7.71 1.14
C ALA A 59 2.44 7.92 -0.34
N ARG A 60 3.41 7.81 -1.26
CA ARG A 60 3.13 7.90 -2.71
C ARG A 60 2.18 6.82 -3.18
N PHE A 61 2.38 5.58 -2.73
CA PHE A 61 1.51 4.47 -3.06
C PHE A 61 0.08 4.67 -2.52
N LEU A 62 -0.09 5.26 -1.33
CA LEU A 62 -1.40 5.61 -0.80
C LEU A 62 -2.14 6.67 -1.62
N GLY A 63 -1.41 7.53 -2.32
CA GLY A 63 -1.96 8.45 -3.32
C GLY A 63 -2.44 7.79 -4.61
N SER A 64 -2.24 6.49 -4.77
CA SER A 64 -2.73 5.74 -5.92
C SER A 64 -4.21 5.35 -5.76
N HIS A 65 -4.66 4.40 -6.58
CA HIS A 65 -6.03 3.87 -6.55
C HIS A 65 -6.26 2.80 -5.48
N VAL A 66 -5.25 2.53 -4.63
CA VAL A 66 -5.35 1.52 -3.59
C VAL A 66 -6.49 1.83 -2.62
N ARG A 67 -7.30 0.83 -2.32
CA ARG A 67 -8.49 0.95 -1.46
C ARG A 67 -8.26 0.39 -0.08
N ALA A 68 -7.34 -0.57 0.06
CA ALA A 68 -6.99 -1.15 1.34
C ALA A 68 -5.49 -1.41 1.48
N LEU A 69 -4.93 -1.03 2.63
CA LEU A 69 -3.56 -1.30 3.02
C LEU A 69 -3.52 -2.01 4.38
N ASN A 70 -2.74 -3.08 4.48
CA ASN A 70 -2.25 -3.62 5.74
C ASN A 70 -0.72 -3.51 5.80
N ALA A 71 -0.24 -2.65 6.69
CA ALA A 71 1.17 -2.37 6.98
C ALA A 71 1.41 -2.45 8.49
N THR A 72 0.80 -3.44 9.15
CA THR A 72 1.02 -3.71 10.58
C THR A 72 2.43 -4.26 10.79
N ASP A 73 3.06 -3.85 11.90
CA ASP A 73 4.35 -4.37 12.35
C ASP A 73 5.47 -4.28 11.30
N ILE A 74 5.45 -3.20 10.48
CA ILE A 74 6.51 -2.93 9.51
C ILE A 74 7.67 -2.10 10.07
N GLY A 75 7.57 -1.66 11.32
CA GLY A 75 8.64 -0.94 12.03
C GLY A 75 8.85 0.50 11.57
N LEU A 76 7.80 1.23 11.15
CA LEU A 76 7.91 2.64 10.75
C LEU A 76 8.51 3.52 11.85
N GLY A 77 8.05 3.35 13.09
CA GLY A 77 8.40 4.19 14.22
C GLY A 77 8.04 5.67 14.03
N THR A 78 8.39 6.51 14.99
CA THR A 78 8.05 7.94 14.97
C THR A 78 8.57 8.66 13.71
N VAL A 79 9.80 8.33 13.28
CA VAL A 79 10.41 8.92 12.08
C VAL A 79 9.64 8.53 10.83
N GLY A 80 9.21 7.27 10.71
CA GLY A 80 8.41 6.82 9.56
C GLY A 80 7.04 7.49 9.52
N PHE A 81 6.38 7.67 10.66
CA PHE A 81 5.10 8.38 10.73
C PHE A 81 5.22 9.88 10.41
N GLN A 82 6.32 10.54 10.81
CA GLN A 82 6.57 11.93 10.44
C GLN A 82 6.75 12.06 8.92
N ILE A 83 7.55 11.18 8.30
CA ILE A 83 7.73 11.18 6.84
C ILE A 83 6.39 10.90 6.13
N LEU A 84 5.59 9.99 6.65
CA LEU A 84 4.23 9.73 6.14
C LEU A 84 3.40 11.00 6.18
N GLU A 85 3.31 11.69 7.31
CA GLU A 85 2.56 12.95 7.46
C GLU A 85 3.01 14.02 6.45
N GLU A 86 4.33 14.20 6.30
CA GLU A 86 4.91 15.20 5.39
C GLU A 86 4.72 14.87 3.90
N THR A 87 4.60 13.59 3.54
CA THR A 87 4.58 13.11 2.15
C THR A 87 3.18 12.70 1.69
N LEU A 88 2.24 12.46 2.60
CA LEU A 88 0.91 11.95 2.27
C LEU A 88 0.16 12.99 1.42
N PRO A 89 -0.39 12.59 0.26
CA PRO A 89 -1.22 13.49 -0.54
C PRO A 89 -2.49 13.92 0.21
N THR A 90 -3.00 15.10 -0.11
CA THR A 90 -4.23 15.64 0.49
C THR A 90 -5.45 14.73 0.29
N GLU A 91 -5.45 13.94 -0.80
CA GLU A 91 -6.51 13.00 -1.12
C GLU A 91 -5.94 11.59 -1.36
N VAL A 92 -6.58 10.59 -0.78
CA VAL A 92 -6.26 9.16 -0.96
C VAL A 92 -7.55 8.37 -1.21
N ALA A 93 -7.48 7.31 -2.01
CA ALA A 93 -8.62 6.44 -2.33
C ALA A 93 -8.91 5.38 -1.25
N LEU A 94 -8.18 5.42 -0.13
CA LEU A 94 -8.26 4.45 0.95
C LEU A 94 -9.65 4.41 1.60
N SER A 95 -10.19 3.20 1.69
CA SER A 95 -11.39 2.89 2.47
C SER A 95 -11.05 2.14 3.77
N HIS A 96 -9.91 1.43 3.79
CA HIS A 96 -9.46 0.63 4.93
C HIS A 96 -7.93 0.77 5.08
N ILE A 97 -7.47 1.10 6.29
CA ILE A 97 -6.04 1.14 6.61
C ILE A 97 -5.79 0.45 7.94
N ASN A 98 -4.76 -0.40 7.97
CA ASN A 98 -4.20 -0.93 9.18
C ASN A 98 -2.69 -0.65 9.19
N ILE A 99 -2.27 0.21 10.10
CA ILE A 99 -0.88 0.68 10.24
C ILE A 99 -0.61 0.84 11.74
N ARG A 100 0.51 0.28 12.21
CA ARG A 100 0.95 0.33 13.62
C ARG A 100 2.46 0.57 13.67
#